data_AF-A0A4U9CUR7-F1
#
_entry.id   AF-A0A4U9CUR7-F1
#
_cell.length_a   1.000
_cell.length_b   1.000
_cell.length_c   1.000
_cell.angle_alpha   90.00
_cell.angle_beta   90.00
_cell.angle_gamma   90.00
#
_symmetry.space_group_name_H-M   'P 1'
#
loop_
_entity.id
_entity.type
_entity.pdbx_description
1 polymer ?
#
loop_
_entity_poly.entity_id
_entity_poly.type
_entity_poly.pdbx_seq_one_letter_code
_entity_poly.pdbx_strand_id
1 'polypeptide(L)'
;MSQAIQHNSEVTMTRHEDFLRAAEALRPALSSRAYPPQSVIDAHVDPQAIFGWRAQPVSTPEALYQRELTSGDSFIIDFGSHYVGYLSFACSAVGSPPDAPAHLHFTFGETLSEVCEPFSEYQGWLSSSWLQQQDLWLDVLPAEVNLPRRYCFRYLKVEVKAVSQKFRLRVGQIRLNAVTSASETCLPGTATDPQLQAIDRVSVVTLKNCMQEVFEDGPKRDRRLWLGDLRLQALVNDVTFTHHDLVRRCLYLFAGHTREDGMVSANVFVQPDVIADDTFLFDYSLFFVDVLYGYLQSTGDSATAQQLWPTARRQVELALTRCDDAGLVRDSDDWWVFIDWQASLNKQAAAQGVLIYCLQRAIWLAERFEPELAAALGDRLQALKAAAQRELWDPERGFFVSGTGRQVSWASQIWLVLAEIGSAEQHREIMRNLRENPPAIAMNTPYLRHHFVAALLQCGLRDEAIAEIKAYWGAMVDYGADTFWEIFDPAQPDFSPYGSKLINSYCHAWSCTPAWFIRQYGL
;
A
#
# COMPACT_ATOMS: atom_id res chain seq x y z
N MET A 1 0.50 -21.60 4.01
CA MET A 1 1.07 -21.34 5.36
C MET A 1 0.69 -19.91 5.72
N SER A 2 -0.23 -19.71 6.66
CA SER A 2 -0.47 -18.37 7.21
C SER A 2 0.82 -17.96 7.92
N GLN A 3 1.48 -16.87 7.50
CA GLN A 3 2.38 -16.19 8.43
C GLN A 3 1.51 -15.88 9.65
N ALA A 4 1.86 -16.43 10.81
CA ALA A 4 1.05 -16.29 12.01
C ALA A 4 0.96 -14.80 12.31
N ILE A 5 -0.20 -14.20 12.06
CA ILE A 5 -0.50 -12.83 12.48
C ILE A 5 -0.23 -12.80 13.98
N GLN A 6 0.49 -11.78 14.43
CA GLN A 6 0.73 -11.61 15.85
C GLN A 6 -0.63 -11.43 16.55
N HIS A 7 -0.83 -12.13 17.66
CA HIS A 7 -1.98 -11.93 18.53
C HIS A 7 -1.45 -11.87 19.96
N ASN A 8 -1.41 -10.65 20.50
CA ASN A 8 -0.65 -10.30 21.67
C ASN A 8 -1.61 -9.82 22.77
N SER A 9 -2.41 -10.75 23.31
CA SER A 9 -3.49 -10.45 24.27
C SER A 9 -3.04 -9.88 25.63
N GLU A 10 -1.73 -9.90 25.92
CA GLU A 10 -1.16 -9.44 27.19
C GLU A 10 -0.24 -8.21 27.03
N VAL A 11 -0.17 -7.60 25.84
CA VAL A 11 0.71 -6.44 25.63
C VAL A 11 0.12 -5.18 26.26
N THR A 12 0.87 -4.58 27.19
CA THR A 12 0.58 -3.26 27.75
C THR A 12 0.96 -2.16 26.75
N MET A 13 0.09 -1.17 26.62
CA MET A 13 0.28 0.00 25.75
C MET A 13 0.34 1.29 26.58
N THR A 14 1.07 2.29 26.09
CA THR A 14 1.20 3.63 26.65
C THR A 14 0.61 4.66 25.70
N ARG A 15 -0.24 5.56 26.22
CA ARG A 15 -0.88 6.64 25.47
C ARG A 15 -0.26 7.99 25.83
N HIS A 16 0.12 8.77 24.81
CA HIS A 16 0.71 10.10 24.93
C HIS A 16 -0.29 11.16 24.45
N GLU A 17 -1.13 11.65 25.35
CA GLU A 17 -2.26 12.54 25.02
C GLU A 17 -1.88 13.83 24.27
N ASP A 18 -0.71 14.40 24.54
CA ASP A 18 -0.23 15.59 23.83
C ASP A 18 0.00 15.32 22.34
N PHE A 19 0.59 14.19 22.00
CA PHE A 19 0.84 13.77 20.62
C PHE A 19 -0.47 13.45 19.90
N LEU A 20 -1.40 12.77 20.57
CA LEU A 20 -2.71 12.47 20.00
C LEU A 20 -3.56 13.72 19.76
N ARG A 21 -3.50 14.72 20.65
CA ARG A 21 -4.12 16.03 20.41
C ARG A 21 -3.50 16.75 19.22
N ALA A 22 -2.17 16.71 19.07
CA ALA A 22 -1.48 17.29 17.92
C ALA A 22 -1.90 16.60 16.61
N ALA A 23 -1.97 15.26 16.60
CA ALA A 23 -2.47 14.50 15.47
C ALA A 23 -3.92 14.89 15.13
N GLU A 24 -4.81 14.97 16.12
CA GLU A 24 -6.23 15.27 15.90
C GLU A 24 -6.46 16.66 15.32
N ALA A 25 -5.71 17.67 15.78
CA ALA A 25 -5.76 19.01 15.22
C ALA A 25 -5.35 19.08 13.73
N LEU A 26 -4.62 18.07 13.24
CA LEU A 26 -4.15 17.95 11.86
C LEU A 26 -5.05 17.03 11.00
N ARG A 27 -6.22 16.59 11.49
CA ARG A 27 -7.16 15.77 10.70
C ARG A 27 -7.59 16.55 9.45
N PRO A 28 -7.33 16.04 8.23
CA PRO A 28 -7.70 16.75 7.01
C PRO A 28 -9.21 16.67 6.78
N ALA A 29 -9.76 17.69 6.12
CA ALA A 29 -11.09 17.58 5.54
C ALA A 29 -11.05 16.72 4.27
N LEU A 30 -12.05 15.88 4.06
CA LEU A 30 -12.21 15.14 2.81
C LEU A 30 -13.00 15.97 1.80
N SER A 31 -12.45 16.14 0.60
CA SER A 31 -13.21 16.62 -0.54
C SER A 31 -14.16 15.52 -1.04
N SER A 32 -15.29 15.91 -1.61
CA SER A 32 -16.24 14.99 -2.26
C SER A 32 -16.60 15.49 -3.64
N ARG A 33 -16.55 14.59 -4.65
CA ARG A 33 -16.93 14.89 -6.02
C ARG A 33 -17.75 13.76 -6.63
N ALA A 34 -18.89 14.11 -7.22
CA ALA A 34 -19.76 13.16 -7.89
C ALA A 34 -19.23 12.80 -9.29
N TYR A 35 -19.22 11.51 -9.60
CA TYR A 35 -18.88 10.95 -10.91
C TYR A 35 -20.02 10.06 -11.41
N PRO A 36 -20.50 10.27 -12.65
CA PRO A 36 -21.44 9.35 -13.28
C PRO A 36 -20.72 8.09 -13.78
N PRO A 37 -21.44 6.98 -14.00
CA PRO A 37 -20.91 5.85 -14.73
C PRO A 37 -20.56 6.21 -16.18
N GLN A 38 -19.62 5.50 -16.80
CA GLN A 38 -19.23 5.73 -18.19
C GLN A 38 -19.93 4.80 -19.17
N SER A 39 -20.07 3.51 -18.85
CA SER A 39 -20.71 2.54 -19.74
C SER A 39 -21.35 1.39 -18.99
N VAL A 40 -22.27 0.70 -19.67
CA VAL A 40 -22.80 -0.59 -19.27
C VAL A 40 -22.08 -1.64 -20.09
N ILE A 41 -21.59 -2.69 -19.42
CA ILE A 41 -20.76 -3.72 -20.03
C ILE A 41 -21.34 -5.11 -19.79
N ASP A 42 -21.00 -6.03 -20.70
CA ASP A 42 -21.06 -7.47 -20.45
C ASP A 42 -19.65 -7.98 -20.15
N ALA A 43 -19.56 -8.99 -19.29
CA ALA A 43 -18.31 -9.67 -18.96
C ALA A 43 -18.26 -11.03 -19.65
N HIS A 44 -17.13 -11.32 -20.30
CA HIS A 44 -16.89 -12.58 -20.97
C HIS A 44 -15.62 -13.24 -20.44
N VAL A 45 -15.66 -14.56 -20.29
CA VAL A 45 -14.46 -15.35 -19.98
C VAL A 45 -13.48 -15.23 -21.15
N ASP A 46 -12.26 -14.80 -20.86
CA ASP A 46 -11.17 -14.70 -21.82
C ASP A 46 -9.85 -15.10 -21.14
N PRO A 47 -9.30 -16.30 -21.44
CA PRO A 47 -8.04 -16.77 -20.87
C PRO A 47 -6.82 -15.91 -21.18
N GLN A 48 -6.90 -15.01 -22.16
CA GLN A 48 -5.82 -14.08 -22.52
C GLN A 48 -5.94 -12.72 -21.81
N ALA A 49 -7.08 -12.44 -21.18
CA ALA A 49 -7.26 -11.23 -20.38
C ALA A 49 -6.67 -11.41 -18.98
N ILE A 50 -6.22 -10.30 -18.38
CA ILE A 50 -5.77 -10.31 -16.98
C ILE A 50 -6.91 -10.83 -16.09
N PHE A 51 -6.60 -11.82 -15.26
CA PHE A 51 -7.56 -12.51 -14.38
C PHE A 51 -8.72 -13.23 -15.10
N GLY A 52 -8.63 -13.45 -16.42
CA GLY A 52 -9.56 -14.33 -17.14
C GLY A 52 -10.87 -13.70 -17.60
N TRP A 53 -11.03 -12.38 -17.48
CA TRP A 53 -12.29 -11.68 -17.83
C TRP A 53 -12.05 -10.47 -18.71
N ARG A 54 -12.88 -10.30 -19.74
CA ARG A 54 -12.87 -9.13 -20.63
C ARG A 54 -14.22 -8.43 -20.63
N ALA A 55 -14.18 -7.09 -20.52
CA ALA A 55 -15.35 -6.24 -20.64
C ALA A 55 -15.68 -5.96 -22.11
N GLN A 56 -16.97 -5.99 -22.46
CA GLN A 56 -17.49 -5.51 -23.74
C GLN A 56 -18.59 -4.47 -23.49
N PRO A 57 -18.43 -3.21 -23.93
CA PRO A 57 -19.50 -2.22 -23.83
C PRO A 57 -20.75 -2.64 -24.62
N VAL A 58 -21.92 -2.54 -24.00
CA VAL A 58 -23.20 -2.94 -24.61
C VAL A 58 -24.22 -1.80 -24.69
N SER A 59 -24.16 -0.83 -23.78
CA SER A 59 -25.03 0.36 -23.85
C SER A 59 -24.47 1.55 -23.08
N THR A 60 -25.04 2.72 -23.30
CA THR A 60 -24.79 3.90 -22.44
C THR A 60 -25.56 3.77 -21.13
N PRO A 61 -25.16 4.51 -20.07
CA PRO A 61 -25.94 4.59 -18.83
C PRO A 61 -27.36 5.12 -19.04
N GLU A 62 -27.55 6.06 -19.97
CA GLU A 62 -28.87 6.63 -20.28
C GLU A 62 -29.82 5.57 -20.86
N ALA A 63 -29.30 4.66 -21.70
CA ALA A 63 -30.07 3.53 -22.22
C ALA A 63 -30.46 2.55 -21.10
N LEU A 64 -29.57 2.31 -20.13
CA LEU A 64 -29.90 1.53 -18.93
C LEU A 64 -31.02 2.17 -18.13
N TYR A 65 -31.05 3.49 -18.00
CA TYR A 65 -32.11 4.19 -17.27
C TYR A 65 -33.49 4.08 -17.92
N GLN A 66 -33.58 3.62 -19.17
CA GLN A 66 -34.84 3.30 -19.83
C GLN A 66 -35.27 1.83 -19.67
N ARG A 67 -34.39 0.95 -19.15
CA ARG A 67 -34.70 -0.47 -18.97
C ARG A 67 -35.71 -0.66 -17.82
N GLU A 68 -36.60 -1.62 -18.00
CA GLU A 68 -37.54 -2.08 -16.98
C GLU A 68 -37.10 -3.49 -16.54
N LEU A 69 -36.59 -3.58 -15.31
CA LEU A 69 -35.94 -4.76 -14.78
C LEU A 69 -36.92 -5.61 -13.96
N THR A 70 -36.84 -6.92 -14.14
CA THR A 70 -37.59 -7.97 -13.43
C THR A 70 -36.66 -8.79 -12.55
N SER A 71 -37.24 -9.68 -11.72
CA SER A 71 -36.47 -10.63 -10.90
C SER A 71 -35.51 -11.46 -11.76
N GLY A 72 -34.24 -11.48 -11.38
CA GLY A 72 -33.16 -12.19 -12.09
C GLY A 72 -32.40 -11.32 -13.09
N ASP A 73 -32.91 -10.14 -13.46
CA ASP A 73 -32.15 -9.22 -14.30
C ASP A 73 -30.94 -8.65 -13.55
N SER A 74 -29.83 -8.49 -14.27
CA SER A 74 -28.62 -7.88 -13.77
C SER A 74 -27.95 -7.01 -14.83
N PHE A 75 -27.02 -6.16 -14.39
CA PHE A 75 -26.15 -5.39 -15.27
C PHE A 75 -24.83 -5.06 -14.55
N ILE A 76 -23.78 -4.85 -15.34
CA ILE A 76 -22.48 -4.37 -14.85
C ILE A 76 -22.22 -2.96 -15.41
N ILE A 77 -21.79 -2.07 -14.55
CA ILE A 77 -21.40 -0.70 -14.86
C ILE A 77 -19.89 -0.58 -14.77
N ASP A 78 -19.27 0.03 -15.78
CA ASP A 78 -17.90 0.53 -15.73
C ASP A 78 -17.91 2.05 -15.48
N PHE A 79 -17.31 2.48 -14.37
CA PHE A 79 -17.10 3.90 -14.07
C PHE A 79 -15.91 4.51 -14.84
N GLY A 80 -15.13 3.69 -15.54
CA GLY A 80 -14.04 4.06 -16.44
C GLY A 80 -12.75 4.49 -15.75
N SER A 81 -12.70 4.46 -14.42
CA SER A 81 -11.49 4.63 -13.63
C SER A 81 -11.70 4.04 -12.23
N HIS A 82 -10.66 4.09 -11.41
CA HIS A 82 -10.68 3.62 -10.03
C HIS A 82 -11.08 4.74 -9.07
N TYR A 83 -12.08 4.47 -8.22
CA TYR A 83 -12.63 5.46 -7.30
C TYR A 83 -12.84 4.91 -5.89
N VAL A 84 -12.77 5.82 -4.91
CA VAL A 84 -13.03 5.56 -3.49
C VAL A 84 -14.13 6.49 -3.02
N GLY A 85 -15.27 5.97 -2.56
CA GLY A 85 -16.41 6.85 -2.24
C GLY A 85 -17.71 6.16 -1.85
N TYR A 86 -18.80 6.92 -1.94
CA TYR A 86 -20.15 6.50 -1.55
C TYR A 86 -21.07 6.43 -2.76
N LEU A 87 -21.69 5.27 -2.98
CA LEU A 87 -22.64 5.07 -4.07
C LEU A 87 -23.97 5.75 -3.75
N SER A 88 -24.50 6.50 -4.72
CA SER A 88 -25.87 6.99 -4.70
C SER A 88 -26.61 6.65 -6.00
N PHE A 89 -27.91 6.38 -5.88
CA PHE A 89 -28.76 6.11 -7.04
C PHE A 89 -30.23 6.43 -6.73
N ALA A 90 -31.02 6.63 -7.79
CA ALA A 90 -32.47 6.72 -7.71
C ALA A 90 -33.11 5.51 -8.40
N CYS A 91 -34.31 5.14 -8.00
CA CYS A 91 -35.10 4.14 -8.71
C CYS A 91 -36.60 4.34 -8.53
N SER A 92 -37.38 3.80 -9.46
CA SER A 92 -38.84 3.89 -9.47
C SER A 92 -39.48 2.60 -9.96
N ALA A 93 -40.76 2.42 -9.64
CA ALA A 93 -41.57 1.31 -10.14
C ALA A 93 -42.18 1.65 -11.51
N VAL A 94 -42.31 0.64 -12.36
CA VAL A 94 -43.05 0.70 -13.63
C VAL A 94 -44.04 -0.45 -13.71
N GLY A 95 -45.25 -0.20 -14.22
CA GLY A 95 -46.33 -1.19 -14.27
C GLY A 95 -47.41 -0.92 -13.23
N SER A 96 -47.87 -1.96 -12.53
CA SER A 96 -48.86 -1.80 -11.45
C SER A 96 -48.24 -1.06 -10.26
N PRO A 97 -49.07 -0.50 -9.35
CA PRO A 97 -48.59 -0.06 -8.04
C PRO A 97 -47.76 -1.18 -7.37
N PRO A 98 -46.53 -0.87 -6.89
CA PRO A 98 -45.65 -1.87 -6.31
C PRO A 98 -46.29 -2.45 -5.04
N ASP A 99 -46.42 -3.77 -5.00
CA ASP A 99 -47.14 -4.52 -3.97
C ASP A 99 -46.23 -5.36 -3.07
N ALA A 100 -44.91 -5.27 -3.26
CA ALA A 100 -43.89 -5.91 -2.46
C ALA A 100 -42.59 -5.09 -2.50
N PRO A 101 -41.67 -5.28 -1.53
CA PRO A 101 -40.36 -4.64 -1.56
C PRO A 101 -39.54 -5.07 -2.79
N ALA A 102 -38.66 -4.18 -3.27
CA ALA A 102 -37.65 -4.53 -4.26
C ALA A 102 -36.34 -4.95 -3.55
N HIS A 103 -35.93 -6.21 -3.73
CA HIS A 103 -34.64 -6.74 -3.22
C HIS A 103 -33.57 -6.60 -4.30
N LEU A 104 -32.55 -5.80 -4.00
CA LEU A 104 -31.37 -5.58 -4.82
C LEU A 104 -30.11 -6.14 -4.14
N HIS A 105 -29.19 -6.64 -4.96
CA HIS A 105 -27.85 -7.02 -4.52
C HIS A 105 -26.80 -6.25 -5.32
N PHE A 106 -25.77 -5.78 -4.63
CA PHE A 106 -24.67 -5.00 -5.18
C PHE A 106 -23.36 -5.73 -4.93
N THR A 107 -22.52 -5.81 -5.96
CA THR A 107 -21.15 -6.33 -5.89
C THR A 107 -20.20 -5.28 -6.47
N PHE A 108 -19.14 -4.94 -5.74
CA PHE A 108 -18.19 -3.88 -6.10
C PHE A 108 -16.80 -4.48 -6.33
N GLY A 109 -16.17 -4.16 -7.46
CA GLY A 109 -14.85 -4.68 -7.82
C GLY A 109 -13.89 -3.59 -8.29
N GLU A 110 -12.63 -3.67 -7.85
CA GLU A 110 -11.54 -2.86 -8.41
C GLU A 110 -11.18 -3.40 -9.80
N THR A 111 -11.22 -4.73 -9.95
CA THR A 111 -11.06 -5.45 -11.22
C THR A 111 -12.40 -6.04 -11.69
N LEU A 112 -12.48 -6.38 -12.98
CA LEU A 112 -13.67 -7.03 -13.54
C LEU A 112 -13.91 -8.42 -12.93
N SER A 113 -12.83 -9.14 -12.59
CA SER A 113 -12.92 -10.49 -12.00
C SER A 113 -13.72 -10.50 -10.69
N GLU A 114 -13.60 -9.46 -9.86
CA GLU A 114 -14.29 -9.36 -8.57
C GLU A 114 -15.82 -9.24 -8.67
N VAL A 115 -16.36 -8.81 -9.82
CA VAL A 115 -17.81 -8.80 -10.05
C VAL A 115 -18.32 -10.00 -10.85
N CYS A 116 -17.41 -10.89 -11.27
CA CYS A 116 -17.71 -12.06 -12.08
C CYS A 116 -17.52 -13.38 -11.31
N GLU A 117 -16.49 -13.46 -10.47
CA GLU A 117 -16.22 -14.62 -9.60
C GLU A 117 -17.07 -14.56 -8.32
N PRO A 118 -17.68 -15.67 -7.89
CA PRO A 118 -18.57 -15.68 -6.74
C PRO A 118 -17.79 -15.58 -5.42
N PHE A 119 -18.08 -14.57 -4.61
CA PHE A 119 -17.45 -14.39 -3.28
C PHE A 119 -17.66 -15.57 -2.33
N SER A 120 -18.68 -16.40 -2.54
CA SER A 120 -18.91 -17.63 -1.77
C SER A 120 -17.81 -18.69 -1.95
N GLU A 121 -17.00 -18.61 -3.01
CA GLU A 121 -15.89 -19.52 -3.28
C GLU A 121 -14.56 -19.03 -2.68
N TYR A 122 -14.54 -17.84 -2.06
CA TYR A 122 -13.34 -17.31 -1.41
C TYR A 122 -12.81 -18.27 -0.34
N GLN A 123 -11.53 -18.61 -0.45
CA GLN A 123 -10.76 -19.32 0.56
C GLN A 123 -9.48 -18.53 0.83
N GLY A 124 -9.29 -18.10 2.07
CA GLY A 124 -8.14 -17.32 2.48
C GLY A 124 -8.16 -17.07 3.98
N TRP A 125 -7.05 -16.54 4.50
CA TRP A 125 -6.90 -16.32 5.93
C TRP A 125 -7.36 -14.93 6.39
N LEU A 126 -7.49 -13.98 5.46
CA LEU A 126 -8.12 -12.69 5.74
C LEU A 126 -9.64 -12.85 5.82
N SER A 127 -10.30 -11.94 6.56
CA SER A 127 -11.76 -11.96 6.68
C SER A 127 -12.41 -11.68 5.32
N SER A 128 -13.35 -12.54 4.91
CA SER A 128 -14.17 -12.34 3.70
C SER A 128 -15.05 -11.09 3.77
N SER A 129 -15.21 -10.47 4.94
CA SER A 129 -15.94 -9.21 5.12
C SER A 129 -15.33 -8.02 4.36
N TRP A 130 -14.08 -8.14 3.90
CA TRP A 130 -13.45 -7.16 3.00
C TRP A 130 -14.00 -7.21 1.57
N LEU A 131 -14.56 -8.34 1.14
CA LEU A 131 -15.21 -8.46 -0.16
C LEU A 131 -16.46 -7.57 -0.17
N GLN A 132 -16.51 -6.63 -1.11
CA GLN A 132 -17.46 -5.53 -1.05
C GLN A 132 -18.79 -5.90 -1.71
N GLN A 133 -19.79 -6.12 -0.86
CA GLN A 133 -21.16 -6.45 -1.27
C GLN A 133 -22.19 -5.78 -0.36
N GLN A 134 -23.42 -5.65 -0.84
CA GLN A 134 -24.55 -5.10 -0.10
C GLN A 134 -25.88 -5.67 -0.63
N ASP A 135 -26.77 -6.08 0.27
CA ASP A 135 -28.18 -6.33 -0.03
C ASP A 135 -29.04 -5.14 0.43
N LEU A 136 -30.08 -4.81 -0.34
CA LEU A 136 -31.00 -3.73 -0.03
C LEU A 136 -32.43 -4.16 -0.32
N TRP A 137 -33.33 -3.93 0.63
CA TRP A 137 -34.78 -4.11 0.47
C TRP A 137 -35.45 -2.74 0.50
N LEU A 138 -36.06 -2.36 -0.62
CA LEU A 138 -36.75 -1.08 -0.77
C LEU A 138 -38.25 -1.27 -0.59
N ASP A 139 -38.77 -0.92 0.59
CA ASP A 139 -40.19 -1.02 0.91
C ASP A 139 -41.06 0.01 0.18
N VAL A 140 -40.47 1.15 -0.21
CA VAL A 140 -41.18 2.28 -0.84
C VAL A 140 -40.46 2.72 -2.11
N LEU A 141 -41.24 2.94 -3.19
CA LEU A 141 -40.78 3.48 -4.47
C LEU A 141 -41.63 4.70 -4.86
N PRO A 142 -41.05 5.74 -5.48
CA PRO A 142 -39.64 5.89 -5.85
C PRO A 142 -38.73 6.04 -4.62
N ALA A 143 -37.46 5.67 -4.80
CA ALA A 143 -36.44 5.76 -3.75
C ALA A 143 -35.20 6.51 -4.26
N GLU A 144 -34.65 7.37 -3.42
CA GLU A 144 -33.30 7.92 -3.55
C GLU A 144 -32.44 7.32 -2.45
N VAL A 145 -31.37 6.63 -2.84
CA VAL A 145 -30.55 5.82 -1.93
C VAL A 145 -29.14 6.38 -1.92
N ASN A 146 -28.61 6.59 -0.71
CA ASN A 146 -27.20 6.86 -0.47
C ASN A 146 -26.67 5.73 0.43
N LEU A 147 -25.79 4.89 -0.10
CA LEU A 147 -25.23 3.80 0.70
C LEU A 147 -24.25 4.35 1.74
N PRO A 148 -24.33 3.93 3.01
CA PRO A 148 -23.56 4.55 4.10
C PRO A 148 -22.09 4.09 4.16
N ARG A 149 -21.77 2.91 3.61
CA ARG A 149 -20.39 2.40 3.58
C ARG A 149 -19.59 3.08 2.47
N ARG A 150 -18.33 3.38 2.74
CA ARG A 150 -17.35 3.74 1.71
C ARG A 150 -16.92 2.48 0.96
N TYR A 151 -16.93 2.53 -0.37
CA TYR A 151 -16.51 1.46 -1.27
C TYR A 151 -15.31 1.92 -2.12
N CYS A 152 -14.54 0.97 -2.61
CA CYS A 152 -13.38 1.17 -3.48
C CYS A 152 -13.53 0.31 -4.74
N PHE A 153 -13.81 0.92 -5.90
CA PHE A 153 -14.17 0.14 -7.09
C PHE A 153 -14.04 0.94 -8.39
N ARG A 154 -13.98 0.18 -9.49
CA ARG A 154 -14.23 0.63 -10.86
C ARG A 154 -15.53 0.05 -11.41
N TYR A 155 -15.78 -1.23 -11.11
CA TYR A 155 -16.92 -1.98 -11.60
C TYR A 155 -17.99 -2.14 -10.52
N LEU A 156 -19.24 -1.99 -10.92
CA LEU A 156 -20.41 -2.23 -10.07
C LEU A 156 -21.35 -3.20 -10.78
N LYS A 157 -21.61 -4.34 -10.16
CA LYS A 157 -22.70 -5.24 -10.56
C LYS A 157 -23.92 -4.99 -9.70
N VAL A 158 -25.08 -4.87 -10.33
CA VAL A 158 -26.38 -4.73 -9.67
C VAL A 158 -27.30 -5.84 -10.15
N GLU A 159 -27.90 -6.56 -9.21
CA GLU A 159 -28.85 -7.65 -9.48
C GLU A 159 -30.19 -7.34 -8.83
N VAL A 160 -31.28 -7.46 -9.60
CA VAL A 160 -32.64 -7.45 -9.06
C VAL A 160 -32.96 -8.84 -8.58
N LYS A 161 -32.70 -9.12 -7.29
CA LYS A 161 -32.92 -10.43 -6.69
C LYS A 161 -34.40 -10.79 -6.66
N ALA A 162 -35.26 -9.85 -6.26
CA ALA A 162 -36.71 -10.07 -6.24
C ALA A 162 -37.53 -8.78 -6.37
N VAL A 163 -38.52 -8.83 -7.26
CA VAL A 163 -39.72 -7.98 -7.33
C VAL A 163 -40.92 -8.90 -7.64
N SER A 164 -42.15 -8.44 -7.41
CA SER A 164 -43.34 -9.21 -7.81
C SER A 164 -43.53 -9.18 -9.34
N GLN A 165 -44.37 -10.06 -9.88
CA GLN A 165 -44.71 -10.04 -11.31
C GLN A 165 -45.53 -8.80 -11.73
N LYS A 166 -46.08 -8.03 -10.79
CA LYS A 166 -47.00 -6.91 -11.09
C LYS A 166 -46.27 -5.62 -11.48
N PHE A 167 -45.01 -5.46 -11.09
CA PHE A 167 -44.23 -4.27 -11.35
C PHE A 167 -42.78 -4.63 -11.75
N ARG A 168 -42.10 -3.66 -12.35
CA ARG A 168 -40.68 -3.71 -12.72
C ARG A 168 -39.94 -2.56 -12.09
N LEU A 169 -38.65 -2.72 -11.88
CA LEU A 169 -37.78 -1.67 -11.36
C LEU A 169 -37.11 -0.91 -12.50
N ARG A 170 -37.11 0.42 -12.44
CA ARG A 170 -36.31 1.29 -13.31
C ARG A 170 -35.28 2.01 -12.45
N VAL A 171 -34.00 1.80 -12.73
CA VAL A 171 -32.89 2.51 -12.07
C VAL A 171 -32.60 3.82 -12.79
N GLY A 172 -32.15 4.84 -12.07
CA GLY A 172 -31.83 6.16 -12.60
C GLY A 172 -30.77 6.89 -11.76
N GLN A 173 -30.10 7.88 -12.36
CA GLN A 173 -29.12 8.75 -11.68
C GLN A 173 -28.11 8.01 -10.79
N ILE A 174 -27.44 6.99 -11.31
CA ILE A 174 -26.36 6.33 -10.59
C ILE A 174 -25.16 7.28 -10.54
N ARG A 175 -24.59 7.50 -9.36
CA ARG A 175 -23.41 8.34 -9.14
C ARG A 175 -22.54 7.76 -8.04
N LEU A 176 -21.24 8.00 -8.15
CA LEU A 176 -20.29 7.75 -7.10
C LEU A 176 -19.77 9.08 -6.56
N ASN A 177 -19.94 9.31 -5.26
CA ASN A 177 -19.38 10.47 -4.57
C ASN A 177 -17.98 10.11 -4.08
N ALA A 178 -16.97 10.36 -4.91
CA ALA A 178 -15.59 10.01 -4.64
C ALA A 178 -14.95 10.99 -3.64
N VAL A 179 -14.15 10.47 -2.70
CA VAL A 179 -13.55 11.22 -1.59
C VAL A 179 -12.04 11.06 -1.51
N THR A 180 -11.36 12.12 -1.10
CA THR A 180 -9.91 12.16 -0.87
C THR A 180 -9.54 13.42 -0.09
N SER A 181 -8.46 13.36 0.68
CA SER A 181 -7.83 14.57 1.24
C SER A 181 -6.91 15.26 0.23
N ALA A 182 -6.46 14.58 -0.83
CA ALA A 182 -5.63 15.12 -1.90
C ALA A 182 -6.45 15.86 -2.98
N SER A 183 -7.14 16.93 -2.55
CA SER A 183 -8.01 17.75 -3.41
C SER A 183 -7.30 18.92 -4.08
N GLU A 184 -6.10 19.25 -3.62
CA GLU A 184 -5.31 20.35 -4.16
C GLU A 184 -4.65 19.99 -5.50
N THR A 185 -4.14 21.01 -6.21
CA THR A 185 -3.49 20.83 -7.50
C THR A 185 -2.20 20.03 -7.34
N CYS A 186 -2.17 18.82 -7.93
CA CYS A 186 -0.93 18.04 -8.05
C CYS A 186 0.11 18.82 -8.85
N LEU A 187 1.36 18.82 -8.38
CA LEU A 187 2.50 19.34 -9.14
C LEU A 187 2.58 18.67 -10.51
N PRO A 188 2.93 19.41 -11.59
CA PRO A 188 3.01 18.85 -12.92
C PRO A 188 4.11 17.78 -13.02
N GLY A 189 3.85 16.72 -13.79
CA GLY A 189 4.85 15.69 -14.08
C GLY A 189 5.99 16.25 -14.94
N THR A 190 7.18 15.68 -14.79
CA THR A 190 8.42 16.13 -15.47
C THR A 190 8.86 15.22 -16.62
N ALA A 191 8.35 13.99 -16.70
CA ALA A 191 8.75 13.02 -17.72
C ALA A 191 8.41 13.49 -19.13
N THR A 192 9.33 13.26 -20.07
CA THR A 192 9.11 13.44 -21.51
C THR A 192 8.85 12.12 -22.23
N ASP A 193 9.29 10.99 -21.66
CA ASP A 193 9.03 9.65 -22.17
C ASP A 193 7.55 9.27 -21.99
N PRO A 194 6.82 8.91 -23.06
CA PRO A 194 5.38 8.62 -22.98
C PRO A 194 5.00 7.46 -22.05
N GLN A 195 5.87 6.44 -21.93
CA GLN A 195 5.62 5.30 -21.05
C GLN A 195 5.80 5.70 -19.58
N LEU A 196 6.86 6.47 -19.27
CA LEU A 196 7.05 7.02 -17.93
C LEU A 196 5.94 8.00 -17.55
N GLN A 197 5.44 8.81 -18.49
CA GLN A 197 4.27 9.66 -18.25
C GLN A 197 3.02 8.85 -17.89
N ALA A 198 2.80 7.70 -18.53
CA ALA A 198 1.68 6.83 -18.20
C ALA A 198 1.83 6.23 -16.79
N ILE A 199 3.03 5.74 -16.46
CA ILE A 199 3.37 5.20 -15.14
C ILE A 199 3.22 6.26 -14.03
N ASP A 200 3.66 7.50 -14.28
CA ASP A 200 3.48 8.62 -13.36
C ASP A 200 2.00 8.93 -13.11
N ARG A 201 1.18 8.98 -14.16
CA ARG A 201 -0.27 9.21 -14.02
C ARG A 201 -0.94 8.15 -13.13
N VAL A 202 -0.66 6.87 -13.38
CA VAL A 202 -1.21 5.76 -12.58
C VAL A 202 -0.70 5.83 -11.13
N SER A 203 0.58 6.17 -10.92
CA SER A 203 1.15 6.41 -9.60
C SER A 203 0.39 7.50 -8.83
N VAL A 204 0.15 8.65 -9.46
CA VAL A 204 -0.52 9.80 -8.83
C VAL A 204 -1.97 9.46 -8.47
N VAL A 205 -2.70 8.74 -9.32
CA VAL A 205 -4.07 8.29 -9.01
C VAL A 205 -4.07 7.30 -7.85
N THR A 206 -3.08 6.40 -7.79
CA THR A 206 -2.92 5.45 -6.68
C THR A 206 -2.75 6.17 -5.36
N LEU A 207 -1.80 7.12 -5.27
CA LEU A 207 -1.57 7.90 -4.05
C LEU A 207 -2.83 8.70 -3.66
N LYS A 208 -3.46 9.38 -4.62
CA LYS A 208 -4.65 10.20 -4.37
C LYS A 208 -5.77 9.41 -3.69
N ASN A 209 -6.02 8.20 -4.16
CA ASN A 209 -7.08 7.35 -3.63
C ASN A 209 -6.75 6.80 -2.23
N CYS A 210 -5.47 6.61 -1.91
CA CYS A 210 -4.98 6.22 -0.58
C CYS A 210 -4.88 7.39 0.42
N MET A 211 -4.78 8.64 -0.06
CA MET A 211 -4.79 9.83 0.80
C MET A 211 -6.21 10.18 1.28
N GLN A 212 -6.50 9.81 2.53
CA GLN A 212 -7.79 10.00 3.19
C GLN A 212 -7.59 10.78 4.51
N GLU A 213 -8.25 10.40 5.61
CA GLU A 213 -7.99 11.00 6.94
C GLU A 213 -6.58 10.66 7.48
N VAL A 214 -5.97 9.65 6.89
CA VAL A 214 -4.58 9.20 7.03
C VAL A 214 -4.06 8.79 5.64
N PHE A 215 -2.78 8.44 5.55
CA PHE A 215 -2.26 7.65 4.43
C PHE A 215 -2.68 6.19 4.61
N GLU A 216 -3.77 5.78 3.96
CA GLU A 216 -4.18 4.38 3.96
C GLU A 216 -3.22 3.56 3.07
N ASP A 217 -2.98 2.31 3.42
CA ASP A 217 -2.25 1.34 2.61
C ASP A 217 -3.00 1.08 1.28
N GLY A 218 -4.27 0.66 1.40
CA GLY A 218 -5.18 0.40 0.30
C GLY A 218 -6.64 0.75 0.67
N PRO A 219 -7.41 1.42 -0.20
CA PRO A 219 -8.71 1.98 0.17
C PRO A 219 -9.87 0.97 0.15
N LYS A 220 -9.71 -0.18 -0.54
CA LYS A 220 -10.57 -1.35 -0.37
C LYS A 220 -10.28 -2.02 0.98
N ARG A 221 -8.99 -2.31 1.17
CA ARG A 221 -8.39 -3.04 2.29
C ARG A 221 -6.89 -2.67 2.34
N ASP A 222 -6.30 -2.47 3.51
CA ASP A 222 -6.89 -2.56 4.85
C ASP A 222 -7.60 -1.28 5.31
N ARG A 223 -7.54 -0.19 4.54
CA ARG A 223 -8.00 1.16 4.89
C ARG A 223 -7.26 1.72 6.10
N ARG A 224 -5.99 1.37 6.26
CA ARG A 224 -5.27 1.57 7.52
C ARG A 224 -3.90 2.21 7.32
N LEU A 225 -3.45 2.93 8.34
CA LEU A 225 -2.13 3.54 8.37
C LEU A 225 -1.09 2.50 8.78
N TRP A 226 -0.25 2.07 7.84
CA TRP A 226 0.91 1.19 8.05
C TRP A 226 2.21 1.97 7.87
N LEU A 227 3.22 1.68 8.70
CA LEU A 227 4.42 2.51 8.77
C LEU A 227 5.36 2.31 7.57
N GLY A 228 5.51 1.07 7.08
CA GLY A 228 6.25 0.79 5.84
C GLY A 228 5.65 1.52 4.63
N ASP A 229 4.32 1.47 4.49
CA ASP A 229 3.57 2.18 3.45
C ASP A 229 3.71 3.69 3.59
N LEU A 230 3.52 4.25 4.80
CA LEU A 230 3.66 5.68 5.09
C LEU A 230 4.99 6.23 4.58
N ARG A 231 6.09 5.50 4.79
CA ARG A 231 7.43 5.90 4.34
C ARG A 231 7.46 6.16 2.83
N LEU A 232 6.93 5.24 2.04
CA LEU A 232 6.94 5.35 0.58
C LEU A 232 5.92 6.38 0.09
N GLN A 233 4.76 6.46 0.74
CA GLN A 233 3.73 7.45 0.44
C GLN A 233 4.22 8.89 0.68
N ALA A 234 4.95 9.13 1.76
CA ALA A 234 5.51 10.45 2.09
C ALA A 234 6.47 10.95 0.99
N LEU A 235 7.33 10.07 0.45
CA LEU A 235 8.23 10.41 -0.67
C LEU A 235 7.45 10.86 -1.90
N VAL A 236 6.40 10.13 -2.26
CA VAL A 236 5.59 10.46 -3.45
C VAL A 236 4.77 11.72 -3.20
N ASN A 237 4.23 11.91 -2.00
CA ASN A 237 3.54 13.12 -1.59
C ASN A 237 4.41 14.37 -1.79
N ASP A 238 5.68 14.35 -1.40
CA ASP A 238 6.60 15.50 -1.49
C ASP A 238 6.77 16.05 -2.91
N VAL A 239 6.56 15.22 -3.94
CA VAL A 239 6.70 15.62 -5.35
C VAL A 239 5.37 15.67 -6.11
N THR A 240 4.25 15.52 -5.40
CA THR A 240 2.90 15.51 -5.98
C THR A 240 1.97 16.49 -5.27
N PHE A 241 1.40 16.12 -4.12
CA PHE A 241 0.39 16.89 -3.41
C PHE A 241 0.97 17.78 -2.32
N THR A 242 2.17 17.49 -1.79
CA THR A 242 2.87 18.28 -0.77
C THR A 242 2.07 18.49 0.53
N HIS A 243 1.20 17.53 0.89
CA HIS A 243 0.40 17.57 2.13
C HIS A 243 1.22 17.16 3.35
N HIS A 244 2.22 17.98 3.70
CA HIS A 244 3.14 17.67 4.80
C HIS A 244 2.44 17.61 6.17
N ASP A 245 1.31 18.31 6.36
CA ASP A 245 0.50 18.21 7.58
C ASP A 245 -0.07 16.80 7.79
N LEU A 246 -0.40 16.08 6.71
CA LEU A 246 -0.87 14.70 6.81
C LEU A 246 0.28 13.75 7.21
N VAL A 247 1.50 13.99 6.72
CA VAL A 247 2.69 13.21 7.14
C VAL A 247 2.96 13.46 8.62
N ARG A 248 2.89 14.73 9.04
CA ARG A 248 3.02 15.16 10.44
C ARG A 248 1.98 14.49 11.33
N ARG A 249 0.70 14.49 10.93
CA ARG A 249 -0.37 13.77 11.63
C ARG A 249 -0.02 12.30 11.84
N CYS A 250 0.39 11.62 10.78
CA CYS A 250 0.71 10.18 10.84
C CYS A 250 1.91 9.88 11.75
N LEU A 251 2.96 10.71 11.73
CA LEU A 251 4.08 10.62 12.67
C LEU A 251 3.62 10.75 14.13
N TYR A 252 2.75 11.72 14.45
CA TYR A 252 2.19 11.87 15.80
C TYR A 252 1.26 10.72 16.20
N LEU A 253 0.54 10.11 15.26
CA LEU A 253 -0.30 8.94 15.55
C LEU A 253 0.55 7.75 16.03
N PHE A 254 1.62 7.41 15.31
CA PHE A 254 2.53 6.34 15.72
C PHE A 254 3.25 6.64 17.04
N ALA A 255 3.65 7.89 17.28
CA ALA A 255 4.27 8.29 18.53
C ALA A 255 3.27 8.36 19.70
N GLY A 256 1.99 8.59 19.41
CA GLY A 256 0.95 8.91 20.38
C GLY A 256 0.38 7.70 21.13
N HIS A 257 0.56 6.49 20.61
CA HIS A 257 0.14 5.27 21.24
C HIS A 257 1.14 4.15 20.91
N THR A 258 1.91 3.71 21.90
CA THR A 258 3.04 2.79 21.73
C THR A 258 2.94 1.62 22.69
N ARG A 259 3.78 0.59 22.50
CA ARG A 259 3.99 -0.43 23.53
C ARG A 259 4.60 0.19 24.78
N GLU A 260 4.40 -0.41 25.95
CA GLU A 260 4.89 0.14 27.22
C GLU A 260 6.41 0.42 27.26
N ASP A 261 7.20 -0.35 26.51
CA ASP A 261 8.66 -0.17 26.39
C ASP A 261 9.07 0.90 25.36
N GLY A 262 8.10 1.56 24.73
CA GLY A 262 8.28 2.64 23.76
C GLY A 262 8.40 2.20 22.30
N MET A 263 8.19 0.92 21.98
CA MET A 263 8.15 0.47 20.58
C MET A 263 6.89 1.01 19.87
N VAL A 264 7.04 1.62 18.70
CA VAL A 264 5.88 1.98 17.86
C VAL A 264 5.31 0.73 17.19
N SER A 265 3.98 0.65 17.08
CA SER A 265 3.29 -0.43 16.38
C SER A 265 3.53 -0.38 14.88
N ALA A 266 3.31 -1.50 14.19
CA ALA A 266 3.40 -1.56 12.73
C ALA A 266 2.30 -0.76 12.02
N ASN A 267 1.12 -0.64 12.65
CA ASN A 267 -0.02 0.08 12.13
C ASN A 267 -0.89 0.70 13.23
N VAL A 268 -1.75 1.64 12.84
CA VAL A 268 -2.64 2.40 13.75
C VAL A 268 -4.06 2.47 13.17
N PHE A 269 -5.04 2.18 14.02
CA PHE A 269 -6.46 2.43 13.80
C PHE A 269 -6.83 3.82 14.32
N VAL A 270 -7.76 4.50 13.65
CA VAL A 270 -8.23 5.85 14.01
C VAL A 270 -9.76 5.93 14.20
N GLN A 271 -10.43 4.78 14.26
CA GLN A 271 -11.87 4.65 14.46
C GLN A 271 -12.18 3.47 15.42
N PRO A 272 -13.12 3.63 16.38
CA PRO A 272 -13.81 4.88 16.74
C PRO A 272 -12.90 5.89 17.46
N ASP A 273 -11.71 5.47 17.88
CA ASP A 273 -10.66 6.28 18.51
C ASP A 273 -9.28 5.79 18.04
N VAL A 274 -8.20 6.48 18.44
CA VAL A 274 -6.83 6.09 18.08
C VAL A 274 -6.36 4.89 18.90
N ILE A 275 -6.19 3.76 18.22
CA ILE A 275 -5.70 2.50 18.81
C ILE A 275 -4.53 2.02 17.94
N ALA A 276 -3.33 1.99 18.52
CA ALA A 276 -2.21 1.35 17.88
C ALA A 276 -2.38 -0.18 17.97
N ASP A 277 -2.02 -0.87 16.90
CA ASP A 277 -2.20 -2.32 16.83
C ASP A 277 -1.24 -3.06 17.75
N ASP A 278 -1.55 -4.32 18.07
CA ASP A 278 -0.68 -5.20 18.85
C ASP A 278 0.36 -5.94 17.98
N THR A 279 0.45 -5.58 16.70
CA THR A 279 1.47 -6.03 15.74
C THR A 279 2.73 -5.16 15.81
N PHE A 280 3.88 -5.78 16.08
CA PHE A 280 5.18 -5.11 16.12
C PHE A 280 6.16 -5.72 15.13
N LEU A 281 6.70 -4.89 14.24
CA LEU A 281 7.64 -5.30 13.20
C LEU A 281 8.93 -4.50 13.31
N PHE A 282 10.07 -5.20 13.32
CA PHE A 282 11.39 -4.63 13.50
C PHE A 282 11.71 -3.53 12.48
N ASP A 283 11.50 -3.82 11.20
CA ASP A 283 11.76 -2.89 10.10
C ASP A 283 10.80 -1.69 10.14
N TYR A 284 9.52 -1.92 10.41
CA TYR A 284 8.53 -0.84 10.43
C TYR A 284 8.80 0.11 11.60
N SER A 285 9.16 -0.40 12.78
CA SER A 285 9.55 0.46 13.91
C SER A 285 10.75 1.35 13.55
N LEU A 286 11.78 0.78 12.90
CA LEU A 286 12.97 1.52 12.47
C LEU A 286 12.65 2.54 11.37
N PHE A 287 11.66 2.29 10.52
CA PHE A 287 11.25 3.26 9.50
C PHE A 287 10.65 4.53 10.08
N PHE A 288 10.20 4.56 11.35
CA PHE A 288 9.82 5.80 12.01
C PHE A 288 10.96 6.85 11.95
N VAL A 289 12.21 6.39 12.10
CA VAL A 289 13.41 7.22 12.01
C VAL A 289 13.57 7.81 10.60
N ASP A 290 13.39 7.00 9.56
CA ASP A 290 13.57 7.43 8.16
C ASP A 290 12.42 8.36 7.72
N VAL A 291 11.19 8.11 8.16
CA VAL A 291 10.05 9.01 7.92
C VAL A 291 10.27 10.36 8.59
N LEU A 292 10.72 10.37 9.86
CA LEU A 292 10.97 11.62 10.59
C LEU A 292 12.12 12.41 9.94
N TYR A 293 13.19 11.73 9.52
CA TYR A 293 14.28 12.35 8.79
C TYR A 293 13.81 12.92 7.44
N GLY A 294 13.08 12.14 6.64
CA GLY A 294 12.54 12.58 5.35
C GLY A 294 11.63 13.80 5.50
N TYR A 295 10.72 13.76 6.48
CA TYR A 295 9.84 14.88 6.82
C TYR A 295 10.61 16.16 7.20
N LEU A 296 11.64 16.04 8.03
CA LEU A 296 12.49 17.19 8.39
C LEU A 296 13.21 17.76 7.17
N GLN A 297 13.68 16.91 6.26
CA GLN A 297 14.39 17.34 5.06
C GLN A 297 13.47 18.04 4.05
N SER A 298 12.20 17.63 3.95
CA SER A 298 11.25 18.24 3.02
C SER A 298 10.60 19.51 3.55
N THR A 299 10.38 19.60 4.87
CA THR A 299 9.66 20.73 5.48
C THR A 299 10.54 21.74 6.20
N GLY A 300 11.70 21.31 6.71
CA GLY A 300 12.49 22.08 7.67
C GLY A 300 11.87 22.22 9.06
N ASP A 301 10.75 21.54 9.37
CA ASP A 301 10.07 21.62 10.67
C ASP A 301 10.87 20.93 11.79
N SER A 302 11.85 21.68 12.29
CA SER A 302 12.73 21.26 13.37
C SER A 302 11.99 21.12 14.71
N ALA A 303 10.86 21.80 14.90
CA ALA A 303 10.11 21.72 16.15
C ALA A 303 9.44 20.35 16.30
N THR A 304 8.76 19.87 15.25
CA THR A 304 8.21 18.51 15.23
C THR A 304 9.31 17.46 15.32
N ALA A 305 10.40 17.62 14.55
CA ALA A 305 11.50 16.68 14.58
C ALA A 305 12.16 16.57 15.96
N GLN A 306 12.38 17.69 16.64
CA GLN A 306 12.90 17.71 18.00
C GLN A 306 11.92 17.06 19.00
N GLN A 307 10.62 17.33 18.87
CA GLN A 307 9.60 16.75 19.76
C GLN A 307 9.48 15.24 19.61
N LEU A 308 9.62 14.71 18.39
CA LEU A 308 9.49 13.29 18.07
C LEU A 308 10.83 12.52 18.06
N TRP A 309 11.96 13.22 18.20
CA TRP A 309 13.29 12.60 18.28
C TRP A 309 13.39 11.50 19.35
N PRO A 310 12.88 11.68 20.59
CA PRO A 310 12.93 10.62 21.59
C PRO A 310 12.25 9.31 21.14
N THR A 311 11.13 9.40 20.41
CA THR A 311 10.45 8.24 19.84
C THR A 311 11.33 7.55 18.80
N ALA A 312 11.95 8.30 17.89
CA ALA A 312 12.87 7.76 16.88
C ALA A 312 14.10 7.09 17.51
N ARG A 313 14.74 7.76 18.47
CA ARG A 313 15.87 7.21 19.24
C ARG A 313 15.50 5.90 19.92
N ARG A 314 14.31 5.83 20.51
CA ARG A 314 13.85 4.62 21.21
C ARG A 314 13.73 3.40 20.30
N GLN A 315 13.35 3.59 19.03
CA GLN A 315 13.28 2.47 18.07
C GLN A 315 14.68 1.91 17.78
N VAL A 316 15.70 2.78 17.70
CA VAL A 316 17.10 2.37 17.52
C VAL A 316 17.61 1.61 18.75
N GLU A 317 17.36 2.12 19.96
CA GLU A 317 17.76 1.46 21.20
C GLU A 317 17.20 0.04 21.28
N LEU A 318 15.90 -0.13 21.02
CA LEU A 318 15.21 -1.42 21.03
C LEU A 318 15.76 -2.35 19.94
N ALA A 319 15.94 -1.86 18.72
CA ALA A 319 16.44 -2.65 17.61
C ALA A 319 17.87 -3.18 17.86
N LEU A 320 18.73 -2.36 18.47
CA LEU A 320 20.11 -2.76 18.81
C LEU A 320 20.18 -3.91 19.82
N THR A 321 19.16 -4.10 20.67
CA THR A 321 19.10 -5.24 21.61
C THR A 321 18.94 -6.59 20.91
N ARG A 322 18.52 -6.59 19.63
CA ARG A 322 18.39 -7.81 18.83
C ARG A 322 19.72 -8.27 18.25
N CYS A 323 20.77 -7.46 18.31
CA CYS A 323 22.11 -7.87 17.89
C CYS A 323 22.71 -8.88 18.88
N ASP A 324 23.42 -9.88 18.38
CA ASP A 324 24.32 -10.73 19.16
C ASP A 324 25.66 -10.04 19.44
N ASP A 325 26.56 -10.77 20.12
CA ASP A 325 27.90 -10.29 20.47
C ASP A 325 28.79 -10.03 19.24
N ALA A 326 28.49 -10.65 18.10
CA ALA A 326 29.21 -10.43 16.85
C ALA A 326 28.71 -9.18 16.10
N GLY A 327 27.59 -8.60 16.53
CA GLY A 327 26.95 -7.44 15.90
C GLY A 327 25.94 -7.81 14.81
N LEU A 328 25.47 -9.05 14.75
CA LEU A 328 24.45 -9.49 13.82
C LEU A 328 23.08 -9.52 14.48
N VAL A 329 22.06 -9.04 13.76
CA VAL A 329 20.66 -9.22 14.16
C VAL A 329 20.35 -10.72 14.27
N ARG A 330 19.77 -11.14 15.40
CA ARG A 330 19.34 -12.52 15.63
C ARG A 330 18.13 -12.88 14.76
N ASP A 331 18.21 -14.04 14.14
CA ASP A 331 17.16 -14.62 13.31
C ASP A 331 16.15 -15.42 14.15
N SER A 332 14.92 -15.52 13.65
CA SER A 332 13.87 -16.38 14.20
C SER A 332 12.76 -16.59 13.17
N ASP A 333 12.01 -17.68 13.31
CA ASP A 333 10.99 -18.11 12.33
C ASP A 333 9.63 -17.41 12.50
N ASP A 334 9.44 -16.67 13.60
CA ASP A 334 8.24 -15.86 13.81
C ASP A 334 8.22 -14.63 12.89
N TRP A 335 7.07 -13.97 12.78
CA TRP A 335 6.91 -12.79 11.93
C TRP A 335 7.39 -11.52 12.64
N TRP A 336 8.68 -11.46 12.97
CA TRP A 336 9.30 -10.35 13.70
C TRP A 336 9.72 -9.16 12.82
N VAL A 337 9.81 -9.36 11.50
CA VAL A 337 10.20 -8.36 10.50
C VAL A 337 9.48 -8.66 9.19
N PHE A 338 9.05 -7.63 8.45
CA PHE A 338 8.25 -7.81 7.23
C PHE A 338 9.12 -8.08 6.00
N ILE A 339 9.90 -7.09 5.55
CA ILE A 339 10.71 -7.08 4.32
C ILE A 339 9.91 -7.24 3.00
N ASP A 340 9.20 -8.35 2.81
CA ASP A 340 8.38 -8.65 1.61
C ASP A 340 7.35 -9.76 1.92
N TRP A 341 6.32 -9.87 1.08
CA TRP A 341 5.35 -10.98 1.08
C TRP A 341 5.93 -12.27 0.47
N GLN A 342 7.06 -12.73 0.99
CA GLN A 342 7.77 -13.92 0.53
C GLN A 342 7.98 -14.90 1.69
N ALA A 343 7.20 -15.97 1.72
CA ALA A 343 7.18 -16.91 2.85
C ALA A 343 8.47 -17.70 3.02
N SER A 344 9.21 -17.97 1.94
CA SER A 344 10.48 -18.70 1.99
C SER A 344 11.70 -17.82 2.26
N LEU A 345 11.52 -16.51 2.45
CA LEU A 345 12.61 -15.56 2.69
C LEU A 345 13.12 -15.67 4.12
N ASN A 346 14.39 -16.02 4.29
CA ASN A 346 15.11 -15.74 5.52
C ASN A 346 15.44 -14.25 5.59
N LYS A 347 15.10 -13.60 6.72
CA LYS A 347 15.07 -12.13 6.81
C LYS A 347 16.24 -11.52 7.56
N GLN A 348 17.15 -12.33 8.11
CA GLN A 348 18.27 -11.86 8.94
C GLN A 348 19.14 -10.79 8.25
N ALA A 349 19.65 -11.08 7.05
CA ALA A 349 20.55 -10.19 6.32
C ALA A 349 19.84 -8.91 5.86
N ALA A 350 18.59 -9.01 5.38
CA ALA A 350 17.79 -7.85 5.02
C ALA A 350 17.53 -6.95 6.25
N ALA A 351 17.18 -7.53 7.40
CA ALA A 351 16.99 -6.79 8.64
C ALA A 351 18.28 -6.12 9.16
N GLN A 352 19.44 -6.77 9.01
CA GLN A 352 20.74 -6.13 9.28
C GLN A 352 20.94 -4.89 8.41
N GLY A 353 20.60 -4.98 7.12
CA GLY A 353 20.62 -3.83 6.20
C GLY A 353 19.68 -2.71 6.62
N VAL A 354 18.43 -3.03 6.97
CA VAL A 354 17.45 -2.05 7.47
C VAL A 354 17.95 -1.33 8.73
N LEU A 355 18.52 -2.07 9.69
CA LEU A 355 19.09 -1.50 10.91
C LEU A 355 20.19 -0.49 10.59
N ILE A 356 21.16 -0.86 9.76
CA ILE A 356 22.28 0.01 9.37
C ILE A 356 21.78 1.23 8.59
N TYR A 357 20.84 1.03 7.67
CA TYR A 357 20.22 2.08 6.88
C TYR A 357 19.54 3.13 7.78
N CYS A 358 18.70 2.70 8.72
CA CYS A 358 17.98 3.59 9.63
C CYS A 358 18.89 4.20 10.71
N LEU A 359 19.90 3.48 11.18
CA LEU A 359 20.89 4.00 12.12
C LEU A 359 21.67 5.19 11.52
N GLN A 360 21.99 5.15 10.23
CA GLN A 360 22.61 6.29 9.55
C GLN A 360 21.72 7.55 9.60
N ARG A 361 20.40 7.40 9.45
CA ARG A 361 19.45 8.53 9.56
C ARG A 361 19.29 9.00 11.00
N ALA A 362 19.33 8.08 11.96
CA ALA A 362 19.34 8.42 13.38
C ALA A 362 20.57 9.25 13.76
N ILE A 363 21.75 8.96 13.19
CA ILE A 363 22.96 9.77 13.40
C ILE A 363 22.74 11.21 12.91
N TRP A 364 22.20 11.40 11.70
CA TRP A 364 21.94 12.75 11.17
C TRP A 364 20.89 13.53 11.98
N LEU A 365 19.91 12.85 12.55
CA LEU A 365 18.97 13.48 13.50
C LEU A 365 19.66 13.80 14.84
N ALA A 366 20.46 12.88 15.38
CA ALA A 366 21.21 13.07 16.62
C ALA A 366 22.20 14.23 16.52
N GLU A 367 22.88 14.41 15.39
CA GLU A 367 23.77 15.57 15.14
C GLU A 367 23.07 16.92 15.35
N ARG A 368 21.74 16.99 15.18
CA ARG A 368 20.94 18.20 15.39
C ARG A 368 20.32 18.29 16.78
N PHE A 369 19.87 17.17 17.34
CA PHE A 369 19.01 17.16 18.53
C PHE A 369 19.65 16.55 19.78
N GLU A 370 20.72 15.75 19.63
CA GLU A 370 21.46 15.10 20.72
C GLU A 370 22.92 14.77 20.28
N PRO A 371 23.76 15.79 20.02
CA PRO A 371 25.07 15.59 19.37
C PRO A 371 26.03 14.67 20.14
N GLU A 372 25.90 14.60 21.45
CA GLU A 372 26.67 13.70 22.33
C GLU A 372 26.42 12.21 22.03
N LEU A 373 25.24 11.87 21.52
CA LEU A 373 24.88 10.50 21.16
C LEU A 373 25.35 10.14 19.75
N ALA A 374 25.45 11.12 18.84
CA ALA A 374 25.80 10.91 17.44
C ALA A 374 27.15 10.17 17.27
N ALA A 375 28.16 10.49 18.08
CA ALA A 375 29.46 9.83 18.04
C ALA A 375 29.36 8.34 18.39
N ALA A 376 28.66 7.99 19.49
CA ALA A 376 28.50 6.60 19.91
C ALA A 376 27.69 5.77 18.90
N LEU A 377 26.67 6.38 18.28
CA LEU A 377 25.92 5.75 17.19
C LEU A 377 26.80 5.55 15.93
N GLY A 378 27.70 6.51 15.64
CA GLY A 378 28.68 6.41 14.57
C GLY A 378 29.63 5.22 14.74
N ASP A 379 30.19 5.03 15.94
CA ASP A 379 31.04 3.87 16.25
C ASP A 379 30.25 2.56 16.11
N ARG A 380 29.00 2.53 16.60
CA ARG A 380 28.12 1.38 16.47
C ARG A 380 27.80 1.05 15.01
N LEU A 381 27.55 2.06 14.18
CA LEU A 381 27.30 1.89 12.75
C LEU A 381 28.48 1.19 12.05
N GLN A 382 29.72 1.63 12.31
CA GLN A 382 30.91 1.02 11.72
C GLN A 382 31.08 -0.43 12.18
N ALA A 383 30.86 -0.71 13.46
CA ALA A 383 30.91 -2.08 13.99
C ALA A 383 29.88 -3.00 13.30
N LEU A 384 28.65 -2.53 13.11
CA LEU A 384 27.59 -3.30 12.44
C LEU A 384 27.88 -3.54 10.95
N LYS A 385 28.41 -2.53 10.23
CA LYS A 385 28.84 -2.69 8.84
C LYS A 385 29.97 -3.71 8.72
N ALA A 386 30.98 -3.64 9.61
CA ALA A 386 32.08 -4.58 9.62
C ALA A 386 31.64 -6.01 9.95
N ALA A 387 30.71 -6.18 10.91
CA ALA A 387 30.12 -7.48 11.22
C ALA A 387 29.36 -8.07 10.02
N ALA A 388 28.51 -7.29 9.36
CA ALA A 388 27.79 -7.73 8.17
C ALA A 388 28.74 -8.16 7.03
N GLN A 389 29.77 -7.35 6.75
CA GLN A 389 30.77 -7.68 5.74
C GLN A 389 31.57 -8.95 6.09
N ARG A 390 31.89 -9.16 7.36
CA ARG A 390 32.69 -10.32 7.80
C ARG A 390 31.88 -11.62 7.81
N GLU A 391 30.66 -11.57 8.32
CA GLU A 391 29.88 -12.78 8.62
C GLU A 391 28.90 -13.16 7.50
N LEU A 392 28.38 -12.18 6.75
CA LEU A 392 27.32 -12.40 5.77
C LEU A 392 27.84 -12.45 4.33
N TRP A 393 28.99 -11.84 4.02
CA TRP A 393 29.53 -11.85 2.66
C TRP A 393 30.07 -13.23 2.28
N ASP A 394 29.66 -13.75 1.13
CA ASP A 394 30.19 -14.97 0.53
C ASP A 394 30.96 -14.62 -0.76
N PRO A 395 32.31 -14.59 -0.73
CA PRO A 395 33.10 -14.17 -1.88
C PRO A 395 33.03 -15.16 -3.05
N GLU A 396 32.74 -16.45 -2.82
CA GLU A 396 32.62 -17.44 -3.89
C GLU A 396 31.33 -17.22 -4.69
N ARG A 397 30.26 -16.81 -4.01
CA ARG A 397 28.95 -16.53 -4.64
C ARG A 397 28.82 -15.10 -5.13
N GLY A 398 29.67 -14.19 -4.65
CA GLY A 398 29.55 -12.75 -4.93
C GLY A 398 28.26 -12.14 -4.36
N PHE A 399 27.77 -12.67 -3.24
CA PHE A 399 26.52 -12.25 -2.60
C PHE A 399 26.61 -12.36 -1.08
N PHE A 400 25.74 -11.61 -0.40
CA PHE A 400 25.46 -11.80 1.00
C PHE A 400 24.50 -12.97 1.23
N VAL A 401 24.78 -13.76 2.25
CA VAL A 401 23.94 -14.89 2.70
C VAL A 401 23.14 -14.51 3.96
N SER A 402 22.02 -15.20 4.17
CA SER A 402 21.10 -14.97 5.29
C SER A 402 20.77 -16.27 6.02
N GLY A 403 20.75 -16.21 7.35
CA GLY A 403 20.37 -17.32 8.21
C GLY A 403 21.40 -18.47 8.25
N THR A 404 21.15 -19.45 9.11
CA THR A 404 22.01 -20.63 9.27
C THR A 404 22.12 -21.47 7.99
N GLY A 405 21.08 -21.44 7.16
CA GLY A 405 21.05 -22.09 5.84
C GLY A 405 21.85 -21.35 4.75
N ARG A 406 22.46 -20.20 5.06
CA ARG A 406 23.21 -19.36 4.10
C ARG A 406 22.42 -19.08 2.81
N GLN A 407 21.14 -18.75 2.97
CA GLN A 407 20.23 -18.49 1.86
C GLN A 407 20.66 -17.22 1.12
N VAL A 408 20.62 -17.24 -0.22
CA VAL A 408 20.83 -16.06 -1.06
C VAL A 408 19.48 -15.57 -1.56
N SER A 409 19.16 -14.30 -1.34
CA SER A 409 17.89 -13.67 -1.76
C SER A 409 18.13 -12.29 -2.32
N TRP A 410 17.20 -11.83 -3.18
CA TRP A 410 17.19 -10.46 -3.69
C TRP A 410 17.16 -9.43 -2.56
N ALA A 411 16.27 -9.64 -1.57
CA ALA A 411 16.08 -8.75 -0.45
C ALA A 411 17.38 -8.49 0.35
N SER A 412 18.17 -9.54 0.60
CA SER A 412 19.44 -9.40 1.32
C SER A 412 20.41 -8.49 0.59
N GLN A 413 20.52 -8.66 -0.74
CA GLN A 413 21.44 -7.86 -1.55
C GLN A 413 21.00 -6.40 -1.58
N ILE A 414 19.71 -6.16 -1.83
CA ILE A 414 19.12 -4.82 -1.93
C ILE A 414 19.35 -4.03 -0.65
N TRP A 415 18.98 -4.59 0.51
CA TRP A 415 19.07 -3.89 1.78
C TRP A 415 20.51 -3.67 2.24
N LEU A 416 21.43 -4.60 1.98
CA LEU A 416 22.84 -4.44 2.36
C LEU A 416 23.59 -3.47 1.42
N VAL A 417 23.17 -3.36 0.16
CA VAL A 417 23.63 -2.31 -0.76
C VAL A 417 23.12 -0.93 -0.32
N LEU A 418 21.83 -0.80 -0.03
CA LEU A 418 21.24 0.45 0.50
C LEU A 418 21.86 0.88 1.84
N ALA A 419 22.31 -0.09 2.63
CA ALA A 419 23.05 0.14 3.88
C ALA A 419 24.53 0.52 3.67
N GLU A 420 25.00 0.56 2.41
CA GLU A 420 26.38 0.90 2.03
C GLU A 420 27.43 0.04 2.75
N ILE A 421 27.26 -1.28 2.68
CA ILE A 421 28.21 -2.25 3.27
C ILE A 421 29.21 -2.68 2.20
N GLY A 422 30.49 -2.52 2.46
CA GLY A 422 31.54 -2.74 1.47
C GLY A 422 31.82 -1.49 0.61
N SER A 423 32.49 -1.67 -0.53
CA SER A 423 32.85 -0.55 -1.42
C SER A 423 31.80 -0.29 -2.51
N ALA A 424 31.84 0.89 -3.12
CA ALA A 424 30.96 1.25 -4.23
C ALA A 424 31.11 0.33 -5.45
N GLU A 425 32.32 -0.18 -5.70
CA GLU A 425 32.61 -1.18 -6.73
C GLU A 425 31.93 -2.50 -6.40
N GLN A 426 32.00 -2.95 -5.14
CA GLN A 426 31.31 -4.17 -4.69
C GLN A 426 29.79 -4.02 -4.83
N HIS A 427 29.22 -2.86 -4.52
CA HIS A 427 27.78 -2.61 -4.71
C HIS A 427 27.38 -2.76 -6.17
N ARG A 428 28.11 -2.11 -7.10
CA ARG A 428 27.83 -2.24 -8.54
C ARG A 428 27.95 -3.68 -9.02
N GLU A 429 28.94 -4.41 -8.53
CA GLU A 429 29.13 -5.81 -8.90
C GLU A 429 27.99 -6.69 -8.39
N ILE A 430 27.52 -6.49 -7.16
CA ILE A 430 26.34 -7.16 -6.62
C ILE A 430 25.11 -6.88 -7.50
N MET A 431 24.87 -5.62 -7.88
CA MET A 431 23.72 -5.24 -8.70
C MET A 431 23.77 -5.83 -10.11
N ARG A 432 24.98 -5.99 -10.69
CA ARG A 432 25.17 -6.72 -11.96
C ARG A 432 24.95 -8.22 -11.78
N ASN A 433 25.53 -8.80 -10.74
CA ASN A 433 25.43 -10.21 -10.42
C ASN A 433 23.97 -10.63 -10.17
N LEU A 434 23.12 -9.76 -9.59
CA LEU A 434 21.67 -10.00 -9.46
C LEU A 434 20.98 -10.25 -10.82
N ARG A 435 21.47 -9.65 -11.91
CA ARG A 435 20.92 -9.84 -13.26
C ARG A 435 21.51 -11.07 -13.95
N GLU A 436 22.79 -11.32 -13.75
CA GLU A 436 23.50 -12.44 -14.39
C GLU A 436 23.20 -13.78 -13.71
N ASN A 437 23.09 -13.77 -12.37
CA ASN A 437 22.88 -14.93 -11.52
C ASN A 437 21.74 -14.63 -10.51
N PRO A 438 20.48 -14.50 -10.97
CA PRO A 438 19.37 -14.10 -10.13
C PRO A 438 19.15 -15.07 -8.96
N PRO A 439 19.12 -14.60 -7.70
CA PRO A 439 18.81 -15.45 -6.55
C PRO A 439 17.44 -16.13 -6.68
N ALA A 440 17.34 -17.36 -6.18
CA ALA A 440 16.11 -18.15 -6.25
C ALA A 440 14.94 -17.53 -5.47
N ILE A 441 15.21 -16.80 -4.38
CA ILE A 441 14.19 -16.12 -3.59
C ILE A 441 13.95 -14.72 -4.18
N ALA A 442 12.95 -14.63 -5.06
CA ALA A 442 12.56 -13.44 -5.81
C ALA A 442 11.74 -12.42 -4.99
N MET A 443 11.46 -11.27 -5.62
CA MET A 443 10.65 -10.17 -5.09
C MET A 443 9.19 -10.34 -5.49
N ASN A 444 8.24 -10.28 -4.54
CA ASN A 444 6.82 -10.51 -4.80
C ASN A 444 5.99 -9.21 -4.87
N THR A 445 6.54 -8.09 -4.40
CA THR A 445 5.79 -6.83 -4.26
C THR A 445 6.50 -5.66 -4.96
N PRO A 446 5.73 -4.67 -5.46
CA PRO A 446 6.29 -3.38 -5.84
C PRO A 446 7.00 -2.68 -4.67
N TYR A 447 6.62 -2.98 -3.42
CA TYR A 447 7.30 -2.50 -2.21
C TYR A 447 8.79 -2.90 -2.19
N LEU A 448 9.13 -4.17 -2.37
CA LEU A 448 10.56 -4.55 -2.42
C LEU A 448 11.23 -4.05 -3.71
N ARG A 449 10.49 -3.99 -4.83
CA ARG A 449 11.00 -3.45 -6.09
C ARG A 449 11.36 -1.97 -6.02
N HIS A 450 10.65 -1.16 -5.23
CA HIS A 450 11.05 0.22 -4.93
C HIS A 450 12.50 0.27 -4.44
N HIS A 451 12.84 -0.58 -3.47
CA HIS A 451 14.17 -0.63 -2.88
C HIS A 451 15.22 -1.12 -3.89
N PHE A 452 14.86 -2.04 -4.79
CA PHE A 452 15.73 -2.46 -5.88
C PHE A 452 16.06 -1.30 -6.83
N VAL A 453 15.06 -0.52 -7.25
CA VAL A 453 15.26 0.67 -8.09
C VAL A 453 16.11 1.72 -7.36
N ALA A 454 15.87 1.94 -6.06
CA ALA A 454 16.68 2.85 -5.25
C ALA A 454 18.15 2.39 -5.17
N ALA A 455 18.41 1.09 -5.01
CA ALA A 455 19.75 0.52 -4.99
C ALA A 455 20.47 0.68 -6.35
N LEU A 456 19.76 0.47 -7.48
CA LEU A 456 20.30 0.72 -8.82
C LEU A 456 20.73 2.19 -8.97
N LEU A 457 19.87 3.13 -8.59
CA LEU A 457 20.17 4.56 -8.65
C LEU A 457 21.33 4.95 -7.74
N GLN A 458 21.41 4.42 -6.50
CA GLN A 458 22.53 4.63 -5.58
C GLN A 458 23.86 4.14 -6.18
N CYS A 459 23.83 3.05 -6.96
CA CYS A 459 25.00 2.52 -7.64
C CYS A 459 25.37 3.26 -8.93
N GLY A 460 24.57 4.24 -9.36
CA GLY A 460 24.74 4.97 -10.62
C GLY A 460 24.26 4.19 -11.86
N LEU A 461 23.46 3.14 -11.68
CA LEU A 461 22.89 2.29 -12.74
C LEU A 461 21.54 2.85 -13.20
N ARG A 462 21.58 4.08 -13.74
CA ARG A 462 20.38 4.86 -14.07
C ARG A 462 19.56 4.24 -15.20
N ASP A 463 20.20 3.79 -16.27
CA ASP A 463 19.50 3.23 -17.42
C ASP A 463 18.81 1.90 -17.05
N GLU A 464 19.46 1.10 -16.20
CA GLU A 464 18.88 -0.10 -15.62
C GLU A 464 17.67 0.21 -14.73
N ALA A 465 17.74 1.25 -13.92
CA ALA A 465 16.61 1.68 -13.10
C ALA A 465 15.40 2.10 -13.95
N ILE A 466 15.62 2.84 -15.05
CA ILE A 466 14.56 3.22 -15.99
C ILE A 466 13.97 1.98 -16.67
N ALA A 467 14.82 1.06 -17.11
CA ALA A 467 14.39 -0.18 -17.74
C ALA A 467 13.55 -1.04 -16.78
N GLU A 468 13.94 -1.15 -15.51
CA GLU A 468 13.19 -1.86 -14.48
C GLU A 468 11.82 -1.21 -14.23
N ILE A 469 11.77 0.13 -14.10
CA ILE A 469 10.51 0.86 -13.91
C ILE A 469 9.54 0.55 -15.06
N LYS A 470 10.02 0.65 -16.30
CA LYS A 470 9.23 0.38 -17.50
C LYS A 470 8.81 -1.08 -17.62
N ALA A 471 9.69 -2.02 -17.33
CA ALA A 471 9.37 -3.44 -17.43
C ALA A 471 8.32 -3.86 -16.40
N TYR A 472 8.48 -3.44 -15.15
CA TYR A 472 7.62 -3.91 -14.06
C TYR A 472 6.32 -3.12 -13.94
N TRP A 473 6.39 -1.78 -13.79
CA TRP A 473 5.18 -0.97 -13.68
C TRP A 473 4.50 -0.76 -15.02
N GLY A 474 5.26 -0.71 -16.13
CA GLY A 474 4.69 -0.66 -17.47
C GLY A 474 3.86 -1.90 -17.78
N ALA A 475 4.24 -3.09 -17.30
CA ALA A 475 3.40 -4.29 -17.46
C ALA A 475 2.02 -4.14 -16.79
N MET A 476 1.94 -3.57 -15.58
CA MET A 476 0.63 -3.27 -14.95
C MET A 476 -0.19 -2.27 -15.77
N VAL A 477 0.45 -1.24 -16.32
CA VAL A 477 -0.20 -0.27 -17.22
C VAL A 477 -0.72 -0.96 -18.49
N ASP A 478 0.08 -1.84 -19.10
CA ASP A 478 -0.30 -2.60 -20.31
C ASP A 478 -1.44 -3.59 -20.04
N TYR A 479 -1.53 -4.13 -18.82
CA TYR A 479 -2.69 -4.90 -18.35
C TYR A 479 -3.94 -4.05 -18.09
N GLY A 480 -3.85 -2.72 -18.22
CA GLY A 480 -4.97 -1.80 -18.07
C GLY A 480 -5.23 -1.34 -16.64
N ALA A 481 -4.21 -1.36 -15.77
CA ALA A 481 -4.34 -0.89 -14.39
C ALA A 481 -4.59 0.63 -14.32
N ASP A 482 -5.68 1.04 -13.64
CA ASP A 482 -5.94 2.44 -13.30
C ASP A 482 -5.10 2.93 -12.11
N THR A 483 -4.71 2.00 -11.24
CA THR A 483 -3.92 2.19 -10.01
C THR A 483 -2.96 1.01 -9.85
N PHE A 484 -1.83 1.23 -9.17
CA PHE A 484 -0.86 0.16 -8.94
C PHE A 484 -1.25 -0.77 -7.79
N TRP A 485 -0.92 -2.04 -7.97
CA TRP A 485 -1.41 -3.14 -7.14
C TRP A 485 -0.51 -3.41 -5.96
N GLU A 486 -1.07 -3.97 -4.89
CA GLU A 486 -0.34 -4.41 -3.70
C GLU A 486 0.66 -5.51 -4.03
N ILE A 487 0.20 -6.49 -4.80
CA ILE A 487 0.91 -7.72 -5.16
C ILE A 487 1.01 -7.76 -6.68
N PHE A 488 2.22 -8.01 -7.19
CA PHE A 488 2.41 -8.25 -8.62
C PHE A 488 3.66 -9.11 -8.84
N ASP A 489 3.44 -10.37 -9.17
CA ASP A 489 4.47 -11.21 -9.78
C ASP A 489 4.13 -11.35 -11.27
N PRO A 490 4.90 -10.75 -12.20
CA PRO A 490 4.67 -10.90 -13.63
C PRO A 490 4.64 -12.37 -14.10
N ALA A 491 5.35 -13.26 -13.42
CA ALA A 491 5.36 -14.69 -13.75
C ALA A 491 4.12 -15.44 -13.22
N GLN A 492 3.48 -14.90 -12.19
CA GLN A 492 2.28 -15.47 -11.56
C GLN A 492 1.27 -14.35 -11.22
N PRO A 493 0.57 -13.78 -12.22
CA PRO A 493 -0.33 -12.65 -11.98
C PRO A 493 -1.45 -12.95 -10.97
N ASP A 494 -1.89 -14.21 -10.87
CA ASP A 494 -2.91 -14.66 -9.89
C ASP A 494 -2.37 -14.85 -8.46
N PHE A 495 -1.08 -14.59 -8.21
CA PHE A 495 -0.48 -14.79 -6.88
C PHE A 495 -1.16 -13.94 -5.81
N SER A 496 -1.44 -14.58 -4.66
CA SER A 496 -1.96 -13.91 -3.48
C SER A 496 -1.35 -14.53 -2.23
N PRO A 497 -0.70 -13.74 -1.35
CA PRO A 497 -0.29 -14.23 -0.04
C PRO A 497 -1.49 -14.52 0.88
N TYR A 498 -2.70 -14.12 0.48
CA TYR A 498 -3.93 -14.23 1.26
C TYR A 498 -4.78 -15.45 0.90
N GLY A 499 -4.42 -16.16 -0.17
CA GLY A 499 -5.14 -17.34 -0.68
C GLY A 499 -6.07 -17.07 -1.86
N SER A 500 -6.36 -15.80 -2.19
CA SER A 500 -7.21 -15.45 -3.33
C SER A 500 -6.91 -14.04 -3.84
N LYS A 501 -6.78 -13.89 -5.15
CA LYS A 501 -6.58 -12.58 -5.82
C LYS A 501 -7.73 -11.60 -5.58
N LEU A 502 -8.95 -12.09 -5.32
CA LEU A 502 -10.13 -11.26 -5.07
C LEU A 502 -9.96 -10.31 -3.87
N ILE A 503 -9.12 -10.70 -2.89
CA ILE A 503 -8.89 -9.92 -1.67
C ILE A 503 -7.58 -9.12 -1.70
N ASN A 504 -6.74 -9.29 -2.73
CA ASN A 504 -5.60 -8.40 -2.96
C ASN A 504 -6.13 -6.97 -3.19
N SER A 505 -5.35 -5.96 -2.79
CA SER A 505 -5.65 -4.57 -3.10
C SER A 505 -5.10 -4.19 -4.48
N TYR A 506 -5.96 -3.65 -5.36
CA TYR A 506 -5.57 -3.17 -6.68
C TYR A 506 -5.33 -1.65 -6.73
N CYS A 507 -5.36 -1.00 -5.56
CA CYS A 507 -4.90 0.37 -5.36
C CYS A 507 -4.11 0.43 -4.05
N HIS A 508 -2.79 0.30 -4.14
CA HIS A 508 -1.92 0.23 -2.96
C HIS A 508 -0.75 1.19 -3.08
N ALA A 509 -0.69 2.18 -2.19
CA ALA A 509 0.18 3.34 -2.41
C ALA A 509 1.67 3.08 -2.13
N TRP A 510 2.03 1.96 -1.50
CA TRP A 510 3.42 1.52 -1.51
C TRP A 510 3.98 1.22 -2.93
N SER A 511 3.10 1.12 -3.94
CA SER A 511 3.44 0.76 -5.31
C SER A 511 3.55 1.98 -6.22
N CYS A 512 3.27 3.19 -5.71
CA CYS A 512 3.25 4.42 -6.50
C CYS A 512 4.57 5.20 -6.50
N THR A 513 5.66 4.61 -6.00
CA THR A 513 6.98 5.27 -5.98
C THR A 513 7.60 5.59 -7.34
N PRO A 514 7.19 5.02 -8.49
CA PRO A 514 7.68 5.51 -9.79
C PRO A 514 7.47 7.02 -9.98
N ALA A 515 6.36 7.61 -9.51
CA ALA A 515 6.19 9.07 -9.54
C ALA A 515 7.34 9.79 -8.81
N TRP A 516 7.75 9.30 -7.64
CA TRP A 516 8.89 9.86 -6.92
C TRP A 516 10.19 9.73 -7.72
N PHE A 517 10.51 8.54 -8.22
CA PHE A 517 11.73 8.32 -9.00
C PHE A 517 11.78 9.23 -10.23
N ILE A 518 10.71 9.26 -11.01
CA ILE A 518 10.59 10.05 -12.24
C ILE A 518 10.80 11.53 -11.97
N ARG A 519 10.14 12.06 -10.93
CA ARG A 519 10.14 13.50 -10.62
C ARG A 519 11.44 13.93 -9.93
N GLN A 520 11.89 13.19 -8.93
CA GLN A 520 13.05 13.52 -8.12
C GLN A 520 14.36 13.39 -8.90
N TYR A 521 14.48 12.37 -9.75
CA TYR A 521 15.69 12.10 -10.53
C TYR A 521 15.59 12.59 -11.99
N GLY A 522 14.47 13.22 -12.36
CA GLY A 522 14.20 13.70 -13.72
C GLY A 522 14.41 12.60 -14.77
N LEU A 523 13.81 11.42 -14.56
CA LEU A 523 14.01 10.23 -15.39
C LEU A 523 13.53 10.40 -16.84
#